data_AF-A0A445LY02-F1
#
_entry.id   AF-A0A445LY02-F1
#
_cell.length_a   1.000
_cell.length_b   1.000
_cell.length_c   1.000
_cell.angle_alpha   90.00
_cell.angle_beta   90.00
_cell.angle_gamma   90.00
#
_symmetry.space_group_name_H-M   'P 1'
#
loop_
_entity.id
_entity.type
_entity.pdbx_description
1 polymer ?
#
loop_
_entity_poly.entity_id
_entity_poly.type
_entity_poly.pdbx_seq_one_letter_code
_entity_poly.pdbx_strand_id
1 'polypeptide(L)'
;MCWIDLVESKPRNTHFCFVHGRRKRRRRRQGQCEQSHTDLSIETRRQNLSSMDFSLCLSSPIISTLVHFLLVASLFCPVCSSDIGNIGNTPVANQTFKPQEEAHKMNIIRTRLQQINKPAVKTIQSPDGDVIDCVVSHQQPAFDHPMLKGHKPLDPPERPKGHNQMDMSENFQLWTMSGESCPEGTIPIRRTTEQDMLRASSVSRFGRKIRRRVRRDTNSNGHEHAVGYVSGEQYYGAKASINVWAPRVANQDEFSLSQMWVISGSFGDDLNTIESGWQVSPELYGDRYPRFFTYWTSDAYQATGCYNLLCSGFVQTNNRIAIGAAISPTSSYAGGQFDISLLIWKVISCSITKIDNIY
;
A
#
# COMPACT_ATOMS: atom_id res chain seq x y z
N MET A 1 -8.45 -3.52 -23.20
CA MET A 1 -7.29 -3.44 -22.29
C MET A 1 -7.01 -1.98 -22.01
N CYS A 2 -6.68 -1.64 -20.77
CA CYS A 2 -6.20 -0.30 -20.43
C CYS A 2 -4.79 -0.41 -19.86
N TRP A 3 -4.07 0.69 -19.97
CA TRP A 3 -2.74 0.84 -19.45
C TRP A 3 -2.76 1.83 -18.29
N ILE A 4 -1.95 1.56 -17.27
CA ILE A 4 -1.72 2.46 -16.15
C ILE A 4 -0.26 2.86 -16.19
N ASP A 5 -0.01 4.16 -16.10
CA ASP A 5 1.33 4.70 -16.09
C ASP A 5 1.46 5.78 -15.01
N LEU A 6 2.64 5.82 -14.40
CA LEU A 6 3.03 6.85 -13.46
C LEU A 6 3.83 7.88 -14.25
N VAL A 7 3.29 9.09 -14.35
CA VAL A 7 3.75 10.09 -15.33
C VAL A 7 4.54 11.21 -14.70
N GLU A 8 4.41 11.45 -13.39
CA GLU A 8 5.16 12.51 -12.70
C GLU A 8 5.15 12.34 -11.17
N SER A 9 6.30 12.46 -10.50
CA SER A 9 6.40 12.69 -9.06
C SER A 9 7.14 14.02 -8.83
N LYS A 10 6.50 14.99 -8.16
CA LYS A 10 7.10 16.31 -7.91
C LYS A 10 6.88 16.75 -6.46
N PRO A 11 7.93 17.22 -5.77
CA PRO A 11 7.76 17.98 -4.53
C PRO A 11 7.19 19.36 -4.88
N ARG A 12 6.07 19.75 -4.26
CA ARG A 12 5.59 21.12 -4.33
C ARG A 12 6.15 21.93 -3.17
N ASN A 13 6.90 22.99 -3.48
CA ASN A 13 7.15 24.08 -2.55
C ASN A 13 5.89 24.96 -2.51
N THR A 14 4.96 24.67 -1.61
CA THR A 14 3.80 25.52 -1.36
C THR A 14 3.98 26.32 -0.08
N HIS A 15 4.31 27.60 -0.23
CA HIS A 15 4.11 28.60 0.83
C HIS A 15 2.60 28.84 0.95
N PHE A 16 1.98 28.34 2.02
CA PHE A 16 0.57 28.61 2.29
C PHE A 16 0.41 30.00 2.93
N CYS A 17 -0.13 30.97 2.19
CA CYS A 17 -0.72 32.17 2.79
C CYS A 17 -2.18 31.88 3.15
N PHE A 18 -2.47 31.73 4.45
CA PHE A 18 -3.84 31.62 4.93
C PHE A 18 -4.50 33.00 5.02
N VAL A 19 -5.41 33.32 4.10
CA VAL A 19 -6.34 34.45 4.28
C VAL A 19 -7.55 33.95 5.05
N HIS A 20 -7.65 34.30 6.33
CA HIS A 20 -8.87 34.09 7.11
C HIS A 20 -10.01 34.98 6.59
N GLY A 21 -10.87 34.41 5.74
CA GLY A 21 -12.07 35.07 5.26
C GLY A 21 -13.20 35.08 6.30
N ARG A 22 -13.23 36.06 7.20
CA ARG A 22 -14.48 36.46 7.87
C ARG A 22 -15.25 37.39 6.94
N ARG A 23 -16.43 36.95 6.48
CA ARG A 23 -17.40 37.78 5.75
C ARG A 23 -17.72 39.06 6.55
N LYS A 24 -17.37 40.23 5.99
CA LYS A 24 -18.14 41.49 6.11
C LYS A 24 -17.80 42.44 4.95
N ARG A 25 -18.80 43.25 4.59
CA ARG A 25 -18.98 44.00 3.33
C ARG A 25 -17.90 45.07 3.01
N ARG A 26 -17.62 45.21 1.71
CA ARG A 26 -17.14 46.38 0.91
C ARG A 26 -16.17 47.39 1.55
N ARG A 27 -14.92 47.40 1.05
CA ARG A 27 -14.27 48.56 0.38
C ARG A 27 -12.93 48.12 -0.25
N ARG A 28 -12.67 48.56 -1.48
CA ARG A 28 -11.38 48.43 -2.18
C ARG A 28 -10.28 49.13 -1.36
N ARG A 29 -9.22 48.42 -0.99
CA ARG A 29 -7.88 48.97 -0.78
C ARG A 29 -6.84 47.97 -1.26
N GLN A 30 -5.97 48.44 -2.14
CA GLN A 30 -4.72 47.81 -2.58
C GLN A 30 -3.80 47.78 -1.36
N GLY A 31 -3.30 46.61 -0.98
CA GLY A 31 -2.27 46.44 0.05
C GLY A 31 -1.07 45.77 -0.58
N GLN A 32 0.07 46.47 -0.59
CA GLN A 32 1.38 45.93 -0.93
C GLN A 32 1.81 44.89 0.12
N CYS A 33 2.41 43.78 -0.31
CA CYS A 33 3.12 42.87 0.59
C CYS A 33 4.52 43.44 0.85
N GLU A 34 4.80 43.78 2.12
CA GLU A 34 6.14 44.10 2.62
C GLU A 34 6.93 42.81 2.85
N GLN A 35 8.16 42.76 2.34
CA GLN A 35 9.13 41.69 2.63
C GLN A 35 9.73 41.93 4.01
N SER A 36 9.50 40.99 4.94
CA SER A 36 10.25 40.86 6.18
C SER A 36 11.38 39.84 5.95
N HIS A 37 12.60 40.32 5.73
CA HIS A 37 13.80 39.52 5.88
C HIS A 37 14.10 39.34 7.37
N THR A 38 14.08 38.10 7.85
CA THR A 38 14.64 37.75 9.15
C THR A 38 15.85 36.88 8.92
N ASP A 39 17.04 37.47 9.09
CA ASP A 39 18.31 36.76 9.15
C ASP A 39 18.29 35.83 10.38
N LEU A 40 18.37 34.52 10.15
CA LEU A 40 18.61 33.56 11.21
C LEU A 40 20.11 33.19 11.21
N SER A 41 20.83 33.79 12.15
CA SER A 41 22.19 33.42 12.52
C SER A 41 22.25 31.96 12.99
N ILE A 42 23.08 31.15 12.34
CA ILE A 42 23.38 29.77 12.72
C ILE A 42 24.27 29.79 13.97
N GLU A 43 23.74 29.36 15.11
CA GLU A 43 24.54 29.08 16.31
C GLU A 43 24.86 27.57 16.35
N THR A 44 26.13 27.24 16.10
CA THR A 44 26.63 25.88 16.08
C THR A 44 26.91 25.41 17.51
N ARG A 45 26.07 24.54 18.08
CA ARG A 45 26.39 23.84 19.34
C ARG A 45 26.92 22.44 19.05
N ARG A 46 28.26 22.30 19.11
CA ARG A 46 28.96 21.01 19.21
C ARG A 46 28.51 20.29 20.49
N GLN A 47 28.02 19.07 20.37
CA GLN A 47 27.99 18.11 21.48
C GLN A 47 28.94 16.96 21.14
N ASN A 48 29.99 16.82 21.96
CA ASN A 48 30.94 15.74 21.91
C ASN A 48 30.28 14.45 22.45
N LEU A 49 30.44 13.35 21.71
CA LEU A 49 30.22 12.00 22.21
C LEU A 49 31.30 11.67 23.25
N SER A 50 30.90 11.29 24.46
CA SER A 50 31.73 10.53 25.39
C SER A 50 31.07 9.18 25.67
N SER A 51 31.85 8.11 25.51
CA SER A 51 31.54 6.72 25.81
C SER A 51 30.94 6.53 27.21
N MET A 52 29.88 5.73 27.31
CA MET A 52 29.47 5.12 28.59
C MET A 52 29.48 3.61 28.45
N ASP A 53 30.47 2.99 29.08
CA ASP A 53 30.53 1.56 29.36
C ASP A 53 29.39 1.16 30.31
N PHE A 54 28.61 0.15 29.93
CA PHE A 54 27.64 -0.49 30.82
C PHE A 54 28.33 -1.59 31.63
N SER A 55 28.86 -1.24 32.80
CA SER A 55 29.20 -2.21 33.85
C SER A 55 27.95 -2.51 34.68
N LEU A 56 27.60 -3.79 34.78
CA LEU A 56 26.51 -4.31 35.62
C LEU A 56 26.78 -4.04 37.11
N CYS A 57 26.16 -3.01 37.68
CA CYS A 57 26.08 -2.81 39.13
C CYS A 57 24.74 -3.35 39.67
N LEU A 58 24.68 -4.66 39.91
CA LEU A 58 23.70 -5.27 40.82
C LEU A 58 24.13 -5.01 42.26
N SER A 59 23.86 -3.80 42.77
CA SER A 59 24.11 -3.45 44.17
C SER A 59 23.15 -2.37 44.66
N SER A 60 21.87 -2.48 44.30
CA SER A 60 20.81 -1.71 44.94
C SER A 60 19.98 -2.62 45.85
N PRO A 61 19.92 -2.36 47.17
CA PRO A 61 19.18 -3.19 48.14
C PRO A 61 17.68 -3.22 47.83
N ILE A 62 17.17 -2.22 47.09
CA ILE A 62 15.77 -2.10 46.68
C ILE A 62 15.39 -3.18 45.65
N ILE A 63 16.31 -3.54 44.75
CA ILE A 63 16.02 -4.55 43.72
C ILE A 63 16.01 -5.95 44.36
N SER A 64 16.93 -6.20 45.30
CA SER A 64 17.00 -7.48 46.02
C SER A 64 15.74 -7.72 46.88
N THR A 65 15.24 -6.69 47.55
CA THR A 65 14.00 -6.79 48.35
C THR A 65 12.77 -6.97 47.46
N LEU A 66 12.72 -6.31 46.30
CA LEU A 66 11.60 -6.45 45.36
C LEU A 66 11.55 -7.85 44.73
N VAL A 67 12.70 -8.43 44.40
CA VAL A 67 12.79 -9.80 43.87
C VAL A 67 12.42 -10.83 44.95
N HIS A 68 12.88 -10.64 46.20
CA HIS A 68 12.47 -11.51 47.31
C HIS A 68 10.99 -11.39 47.64
N PHE A 69 10.42 -10.18 47.60
CA PHE A 69 8.99 -9.97 47.81
C PHE A 69 8.15 -10.67 46.74
N LEU A 70 8.54 -10.58 45.46
CA LEU A 70 7.85 -11.28 44.36
C LEU A 70 7.96 -12.81 44.47
N LEU A 71 9.13 -13.33 44.85
CA LEU A 71 9.33 -14.77 45.08
C LEU A 71 8.47 -15.28 46.25
N VAL A 72 8.44 -14.57 47.37
CA VAL A 72 7.63 -14.95 48.54
C VAL A 72 6.13 -14.82 48.23
N ALA A 73 5.70 -13.77 47.54
CA ALA A 73 4.30 -13.62 47.11
C ALA A 73 3.85 -14.77 46.19
N SER A 74 4.74 -15.26 45.32
CA SER A 74 4.42 -16.40 44.43
C SER A 74 4.28 -17.75 45.17
N LEU A 75 4.88 -17.87 46.36
CA LEU A 75 4.87 -19.11 47.16
C LEU A 75 3.67 -19.21 48.12
N PHE A 76 3.04 -18.07 48.47
CA PHE A 76 1.96 -18.01 49.46
C PHE A 76 0.60 -17.54 48.91
N CYS A 77 0.49 -17.23 47.62
CA CYS A 77 -0.80 -17.00 46.97
C CYS A 77 -1.26 -18.29 46.25
N PRO A 78 -2.34 -18.96 46.70
CA PRO A 78 -3.05 -19.84 45.79
C PRO A 78 -3.56 -18.99 44.64
N VAL A 79 -3.31 -19.41 43.40
CA VAL A 79 -3.90 -18.80 42.21
C VAL A 79 -5.42 -19.01 42.32
N CYS A 80 -6.11 -18.04 42.92
CA CYS A 80 -7.55 -17.98 42.87
C CYS A 80 -7.92 -17.51 41.47
N SER A 81 -8.34 -18.46 40.62
CA SER A 81 -9.15 -18.13 39.45
C SER A 81 -10.43 -17.48 39.97
N SER A 82 -10.62 -16.20 39.69
CA SER A 82 -11.88 -15.53 39.95
C SER A 82 -12.93 -16.11 39.02
N ASP A 83 -13.75 -17.03 39.53
CA ASP A 83 -15.05 -17.37 38.95
C ASP A 83 -15.89 -16.08 38.90
N ILE A 84 -16.00 -15.48 37.71
CA ILE A 84 -17.02 -14.48 37.44
C ILE A 84 -18.30 -15.25 37.14
N GLY A 85 -19.15 -15.33 38.17
CA GLY A 85 -20.51 -15.82 38.05
C GLY A 85 -21.34 -14.95 37.09
N ASN A 86 -21.99 -15.65 36.15
CA ASN A 86 -23.29 -15.36 35.53
C ASN A 86 -23.69 -13.89 35.31
N ILE A 87 -23.56 -13.38 34.07
CA ILE A 87 -24.65 -12.73 33.30
C ILE A 87 -24.40 -12.97 31.78
N GLY A 88 -25.28 -13.74 31.12
CA GLY A 88 -25.57 -13.62 29.67
C GLY A 88 -24.77 -14.49 28.69
N ASN A 89 -25.37 -15.61 28.27
CA ASN A 89 -25.08 -16.48 27.12
C ASN A 89 -24.08 -15.97 26.06
N THR A 90 -22.80 -16.29 26.23
CA THR A 90 -21.87 -16.53 25.12
C THR A 90 -21.06 -17.79 25.46
N PRO A 91 -20.97 -18.80 24.58
CA PRO A 91 -20.13 -19.95 24.88
C PRO A 91 -18.68 -19.47 24.88
N VAL A 92 -18.01 -19.60 26.02
CA VAL A 92 -16.56 -19.51 26.13
C VAL A 92 -15.99 -20.53 25.15
N ALA A 93 -15.40 -20.03 24.07
CA ALA A 93 -14.83 -20.87 23.02
C ALA A 93 -13.65 -21.64 23.63
N ASN A 94 -13.84 -22.96 23.81
CA ASN A 94 -12.73 -23.87 24.06
C ASN A 94 -11.74 -23.72 22.90
N GLN A 95 -10.59 -23.09 23.15
CA GLN A 95 -9.47 -23.07 22.22
C GLN A 95 -8.79 -24.45 22.24
N THR A 96 -9.49 -25.47 21.74
CA THR A 96 -8.87 -26.75 21.46
C THR A 96 -7.88 -26.53 20.33
N PHE A 97 -6.59 -26.59 20.61
CA PHE A 97 -5.55 -26.61 19.58
C PHE A 97 -5.84 -27.79 18.65
N LYS A 98 -5.98 -27.51 17.34
CA LYS A 98 -6.27 -28.52 16.32
C LYS A 98 -5.06 -28.63 15.38
N PRO A 99 -4.02 -29.40 15.76
CA PRO A 99 -2.77 -29.48 15.01
C PRO A 99 -2.96 -29.82 13.52
N GLN A 100 -3.94 -30.66 13.20
CA GLN A 100 -4.23 -31.10 11.84
C GLN A 100 -4.81 -29.96 10.97
N GLU A 101 -5.68 -29.13 11.53
CA GLU A 101 -6.27 -27.99 10.81
C GLU A 101 -5.21 -26.90 10.55
N GLU A 102 -4.37 -26.60 11.54
CA GLU A 102 -3.26 -25.66 11.38
C GLU A 102 -2.23 -26.16 10.36
N ALA A 103 -1.84 -27.44 10.42
CA ALA A 103 -0.93 -28.02 9.44
C ALA A 103 -1.51 -27.97 8.01
N HIS A 104 -2.81 -28.23 7.85
CA HIS A 104 -3.49 -28.12 6.57
C HIS A 104 -3.50 -26.67 6.05
N LYS A 105 -3.86 -25.71 6.91
CA LYS A 105 -3.83 -24.27 6.59
C LYS A 105 -2.43 -23.82 6.14
N MET A 106 -1.39 -24.24 6.85
CA MET A 106 -0.01 -23.93 6.52
C MET A 106 0.43 -24.52 5.19
N ASN A 107 -0.04 -25.72 4.84
CA ASN A 107 0.23 -26.32 3.53
C ASN A 107 -0.43 -25.53 2.39
N ILE A 108 -1.67 -25.07 2.58
CA ILE A 108 -2.37 -24.22 1.61
C ILE A 108 -1.60 -22.90 1.43
N ILE A 109 -1.19 -22.26 2.53
CA ILE A 109 -0.40 -21.01 2.48
C ILE A 109 0.89 -21.21 1.70
N ARG A 110 1.67 -22.25 2.02
CA ARG A 110 2.93 -22.55 1.33
C ARG A 110 2.72 -22.77 -0.18
N THR A 111 1.71 -23.57 -0.54
CA THR A 111 1.35 -23.82 -1.94
C THR A 111 0.98 -22.52 -2.65
N ARG A 112 0.21 -21.65 -1.99
CA ARG A 112 -0.22 -20.38 -2.56
C ARG A 112 0.94 -19.39 -2.74
N LEU A 113 1.85 -19.33 -1.78
CA LEU A 113 3.06 -18.50 -1.86
C LEU A 113 3.96 -18.94 -3.02
N GLN A 114 4.12 -20.26 -3.24
CA GLN A 114 4.89 -20.80 -4.37
C GLN A 114 4.27 -20.43 -5.73
N GLN A 115 2.95 -20.21 -5.79
CA GLN A 115 2.28 -19.78 -7.02
C GLN A 115 2.46 -18.28 -7.29
N ILE A 116 2.31 -17.44 -6.26
CA ILE A 116 2.34 -15.97 -6.38
C ILE A 116 3.77 -15.45 -6.50
N ASN A 117 4.69 -15.92 -5.64
CA ASN A 117 6.08 -15.48 -5.66
C ASN A 117 6.84 -16.20 -6.77
N LYS A 118 7.16 -15.45 -7.83
CA LYS A 118 7.89 -15.96 -8.99
C LYS A 118 9.39 -16.02 -8.71
N PRO A 119 10.13 -16.91 -9.41
CA PRO A 119 11.59 -16.94 -9.32
C PRO A 119 12.19 -15.57 -9.64
N ALA A 120 13.02 -15.07 -8.71
CA ALA A 120 13.68 -13.79 -8.85
C ALA A 120 15.08 -13.98 -9.45
N VAL A 121 15.47 -13.10 -10.38
CA VAL A 121 16.86 -13.03 -10.87
C VAL A 121 17.75 -12.15 -9.99
N LYS A 122 17.11 -11.24 -9.25
CA LYS A 122 17.74 -10.36 -8.25
C LYS A 122 16.72 -10.08 -7.17
N THR A 123 17.17 -10.00 -5.92
CA THR A 123 16.34 -9.62 -4.78
C THR A 123 16.97 -8.39 -4.12
N ILE A 124 16.15 -7.38 -3.83
CA ILE A 124 16.55 -6.11 -3.22
C ILE A 124 15.85 -6.01 -1.86
N GLN A 125 16.62 -5.67 -0.83
CA GLN A 125 16.10 -5.39 0.51
C GLN A 125 15.81 -3.91 0.64
N SER A 126 14.56 -3.59 0.94
CA SER A 126 14.12 -2.21 1.13
C SER A 126 14.29 -1.78 2.60
N PRO A 127 14.58 -0.49 2.89
CA PRO A 127 14.76 -0.01 4.27
C PRO A 127 13.56 -0.21 5.19
N ASP A 128 12.35 -0.34 4.65
CA ASP A 128 11.10 -0.62 5.38
C ASP A 128 10.88 -2.12 5.68
N GLY A 129 11.82 -2.99 5.29
CA GLY A 129 11.74 -4.44 5.49
C GLY A 129 11.05 -5.20 4.35
N ASP A 130 10.59 -4.49 3.31
CA ASP A 130 10.10 -5.12 2.09
C ASP A 130 11.22 -5.85 1.36
N VAL A 131 10.87 -6.99 0.76
CA VAL A 131 11.73 -7.71 -0.18
C VAL A 131 11.17 -7.50 -1.58
N ILE A 132 11.95 -6.90 -2.47
CA ILE A 132 11.61 -6.70 -3.87
C ILE A 132 12.32 -7.73 -4.73
N ASP A 133 11.55 -8.55 -5.42
CA ASP A 133 12.04 -9.55 -6.36
C ASP A 133 11.95 -9.02 -7.79
N CYS A 134 13.10 -8.93 -8.46
CA CYS A 134 13.17 -8.65 -9.88
C CYS A 134 12.85 -9.95 -10.64
N VAL A 135 11.70 -9.98 -11.27
CA VAL A 135 11.17 -11.15 -11.98
C VAL A 135 11.20 -10.88 -13.47
N VAL A 136 11.62 -11.87 -14.27
CA VAL A 136 11.63 -11.74 -15.73
C VAL A 136 10.23 -11.35 -16.22
N SER A 137 10.14 -10.35 -17.10
CA SER A 137 8.88 -9.68 -17.43
C SER A 137 7.78 -10.63 -17.95
N HIS A 138 8.14 -11.66 -18.72
CA HIS A 138 7.20 -12.67 -19.24
C HIS A 138 6.92 -13.84 -18.27
N GLN A 139 7.54 -13.84 -17.08
CA GLN A 139 7.35 -14.85 -16.03
C GLN A 139 6.56 -14.32 -14.83
N GLN A 140 6.13 -13.05 -14.88
CA GLN A 140 5.31 -12.44 -13.85
C GLN A 140 3.93 -13.15 -13.69
N PRO A 141 3.23 -12.96 -12.55
CA PRO A 141 1.96 -13.63 -12.26
C PRO A 141 0.89 -13.49 -13.36
N ALA A 142 0.92 -12.40 -14.13
CA ALA A 142 0.01 -12.17 -15.27
C ALA A 142 -0.10 -13.39 -16.20
N PHE A 143 1.03 -14.04 -16.49
CA PHE A 143 1.16 -15.10 -17.49
C PHE A 143 0.74 -16.50 -17.00
N ASP A 144 0.33 -16.63 -15.74
CA ASP A 144 -0.39 -17.82 -15.28
C ASP A 144 -1.84 -17.85 -15.79
N HIS A 145 -2.35 -16.71 -16.27
CA HIS A 145 -3.69 -16.63 -16.84
C HIS A 145 -3.73 -17.43 -18.16
N PRO A 146 -4.71 -18.34 -18.37
CA PRO A 146 -4.75 -19.21 -19.55
C PRO A 146 -4.68 -18.46 -20.89
N MET A 147 -5.30 -17.28 -20.97
CA MET A 147 -5.30 -16.45 -22.19
C MET A 147 -4.01 -15.67 -22.42
N LEU A 148 -3.17 -15.51 -21.40
CA LEU A 148 -1.90 -14.77 -21.49
C LEU A 148 -0.70 -15.72 -21.55
N LYS A 149 -0.86 -16.95 -21.06
CA LYS A 149 0.20 -17.97 -21.03
C LYS A 149 0.85 -18.14 -22.40
N GLY A 150 2.18 -18.24 -22.42
CA GLY A 150 2.97 -18.39 -23.64
C GLY A 150 3.10 -17.11 -24.47
N HIS A 151 2.74 -15.96 -23.90
CA HIS A 151 2.97 -14.66 -24.53
C HIS A 151 3.98 -13.83 -23.71
N LYS A 152 4.55 -12.78 -24.31
CA LYS A 152 5.43 -11.79 -23.67
C LYS A 152 4.91 -10.37 -23.88
N PRO A 153 5.00 -9.48 -22.88
CA PRO A 153 4.64 -8.08 -23.07
C PRO A 153 5.47 -7.50 -24.22
N LEU A 154 4.84 -6.78 -25.15
CA LEU A 154 5.58 -5.87 -26.03
C LEU A 154 5.87 -4.55 -25.32
N ASP A 155 6.57 -3.67 -26.04
CA ASP A 155 6.84 -2.31 -25.63
C ASP A 155 5.57 -1.60 -25.13
N PRO A 156 5.72 -0.71 -24.13
CA PRO A 156 4.62 0.08 -23.63
C PRO A 156 3.87 0.78 -24.78
N PRO A 157 2.53 0.81 -24.76
CA PRO A 157 1.73 1.45 -25.78
C PRO A 157 2.02 2.95 -25.82
N GLU A 158 1.85 3.56 -27.00
CA GLU A 158 2.03 4.99 -27.17
C GLU A 158 1.08 5.78 -26.25
N ARG A 159 1.64 6.79 -25.57
CA ARG A 159 0.86 7.68 -24.70
C ARG A 159 -0.05 8.59 -25.53
N PRO A 160 -1.21 9.02 -24.99
CA PRO A 160 -2.05 9.99 -25.68
C PRO A 160 -1.29 11.31 -25.96
N LYS A 161 -1.58 11.93 -27.11
CA LYS A 161 -0.93 13.19 -27.54
C LYS A 161 -0.99 14.27 -26.46
N GLY A 162 0.13 14.96 -26.24
CA GLY A 162 0.26 15.99 -25.19
C GLY A 162 0.71 15.47 -23.82
N HIS A 163 0.91 14.15 -23.68
CA HIS A 163 1.48 13.53 -22.48
C HIS A 163 2.86 12.91 -22.78
N ASN A 164 3.82 13.76 -23.15
CA ASN A 164 5.21 13.35 -23.38
C ASN A 164 5.88 12.90 -22.08
N GLN A 165 6.90 12.05 -22.21
CA GLN A 165 7.72 11.55 -21.11
C GLN A 165 8.46 12.73 -20.46
N MET A 166 7.94 13.24 -19.33
CA MET A 166 8.78 13.95 -18.38
C MET A 166 9.50 12.89 -17.55
N ASP A 167 10.80 13.09 -17.34
CA ASP A 167 11.63 12.19 -16.58
C ASP A 167 11.05 12.05 -15.17
N MET A 168 10.64 10.83 -14.82
CA MET A 168 10.14 10.51 -13.49
C MET A 168 11.29 10.71 -12.50
N SER A 169 11.08 11.48 -11.44
CA SER A 169 11.98 11.37 -10.29
C SER A 169 11.73 10.00 -9.65
N GLU A 170 12.59 9.04 -9.95
CA GLU A 170 12.47 7.62 -9.59
C GLU A 170 12.61 7.34 -8.08
N ASN A 171 12.89 8.39 -7.31
CA ASN A 171 13.21 8.33 -5.89
C ASN A 171 11.99 8.60 -5.01
N PHE A 172 10.82 8.05 -5.38
CA PHE A 172 9.61 8.18 -4.55
C PHE A 172 9.19 6.87 -3.87
N GLN A 173 9.94 5.78 -4.05
CA GLN A 173 9.70 4.52 -3.35
C GLN A 173 10.91 4.16 -2.47
N LEU A 174 10.66 3.66 -1.26
CA LEU A 174 11.73 3.40 -0.29
C LEU A 174 12.79 2.42 -0.81
N TRP A 175 12.39 1.43 -1.60
CA TRP A 175 13.28 0.40 -2.12
C TRP A 175 14.33 0.92 -3.14
N THR A 176 14.09 2.07 -3.77
CA THR A 176 15.04 2.69 -4.70
C THR A 176 16.05 3.61 -4.00
N MET A 177 15.87 3.91 -2.70
CA MET A 177 16.74 4.83 -1.97
C MET A 177 18.18 4.34 -1.80
N SER A 178 18.41 3.03 -1.89
CA SER A 178 19.76 2.45 -1.88
C SER A 178 20.53 2.65 -3.20
N GLY A 179 19.87 3.17 -4.24
CA GLY A 179 20.40 3.23 -5.61
C GLY A 179 20.30 1.91 -6.36
N GLU A 180 19.74 0.87 -5.74
CA GLU A 180 19.50 -0.41 -6.38
C GLU A 180 18.32 -0.33 -7.37
N SER A 181 18.45 -1.06 -8.49
CA SER A 181 17.40 -1.18 -9.50
C SER A 181 17.31 -2.60 -10.05
N CYS A 182 16.16 -2.90 -10.66
CA CYS A 182 15.97 -4.17 -11.35
C CYS A 182 16.62 -4.16 -12.74
N PRO A 183 17.29 -5.25 -13.16
CA PRO A 183 17.88 -5.36 -14.49
C PRO A 183 16.87 -5.14 -15.62
N GLU A 184 17.35 -4.73 -16.78
CA GLU A 184 16.52 -4.64 -17.98
C GLU A 184 15.88 -6.00 -18.32
N GLY A 185 14.64 -5.97 -18.84
CA GLY A 185 13.87 -7.19 -19.12
C GLY A 185 13.20 -7.84 -17.89
N THR A 186 13.33 -7.23 -16.71
CA THR A 186 12.67 -7.68 -15.46
C THR A 186 11.70 -6.63 -14.93
N ILE A 187 10.82 -7.02 -14.01
CA ILE A 187 9.95 -6.10 -13.26
C ILE A 187 10.12 -6.31 -11.75
N PRO A 188 10.08 -5.24 -10.95
CA PRO A 188 10.11 -5.35 -9.49
C PRO A 188 8.74 -5.79 -8.96
N ILE A 189 8.73 -6.86 -8.17
CA ILE A 189 7.54 -7.39 -7.49
C ILE A 189 7.81 -7.45 -5.99
N ARG A 190 6.95 -6.83 -5.17
CA ARG A 190 7.03 -6.99 -3.72
C ARG A 190 6.69 -8.43 -3.35
N ARG A 191 7.61 -9.13 -2.68
CA ARG A 191 7.42 -10.50 -2.23
C ARG A 191 6.25 -10.58 -1.23
N THR A 192 5.36 -11.54 -1.45
CA THR A 192 4.30 -11.85 -0.48
C THR A 192 4.87 -12.78 0.59
N THR A 193 4.64 -12.46 1.86
CA THR A 193 5.12 -13.27 2.98
C THR A 193 4.05 -14.20 3.54
N GLU A 194 4.46 -15.18 4.34
CA GLU A 194 3.53 -16.02 5.12
C GLU A 194 2.65 -15.17 6.05
N GLN A 195 3.24 -14.16 6.68
CA GLN A 195 2.50 -13.23 7.55
C GLN A 195 1.42 -12.48 6.76
N ASP A 196 1.68 -12.12 5.50
CA ASP A 196 0.67 -11.49 4.64
C ASP A 196 -0.54 -12.41 4.42
N MET A 197 -0.29 -13.70 4.21
CA MET A 197 -1.35 -14.69 4.02
C MET A 197 -2.12 -14.99 5.31
N LEU A 198 -1.45 -14.94 6.47
CA LEU A 198 -2.06 -15.18 7.78
C LEU A 198 -2.97 -14.03 8.24
N ARG A 199 -2.69 -12.79 7.81
CA ARG A 199 -3.57 -11.63 8.08
C ARG A 199 -4.85 -11.66 7.25
N ALA A 200 -4.80 -12.28 6.08
CA ALA A 200 -5.95 -12.33 5.19
C ALA A 200 -7.07 -13.19 5.76
N SER A 201 -8.31 -12.71 5.66
CA SER A 201 -9.51 -13.48 6.03
C SER A 201 -9.67 -14.79 5.25
N SER A 202 -9.06 -14.90 4.06
CA SER A 202 -9.10 -16.10 3.23
C SER A 202 -7.86 -16.21 2.36
N VAL A 203 -7.11 -17.30 2.53
CA VAL A 203 -5.91 -17.63 1.74
C VAL A 203 -6.26 -17.80 0.25
N SER A 204 -7.40 -18.43 -0.07
CA SER A 204 -7.84 -18.65 -1.45
C SER A 204 -8.31 -17.38 -2.15
N ARG A 205 -8.75 -16.37 -1.38
CA ARG A 205 -9.18 -15.06 -1.90
C ARG A 205 -8.17 -13.95 -1.67
N PHE A 206 -6.95 -14.27 -1.24
CA PHE A 206 -5.91 -13.26 -1.03
C PHE A 206 -5.71 -12.40 -2.27
N GLY A 207 -5.66 -11.08 -2.06
CA GLY A 207 -5.61 -10.09 -3.14
C GLY A 207 -6.96 -9.72 -3.76
N ARG A 208 -8.09 -10.34 -3.39
CA ARG A 208 -9.42 -9.98 -3.89
C ARG A 208 -10.23 -9.21 -2.84
N LYS A 209 -11.02 -8.22 -3.26
CA LYS A 209 -11.95 -7.51 -2.35
C LYS A 209 -12.97 -8.50 -1.76
N ILE A 210 -13.27 -8.35 -0.45
CA ILE A 210 -14.22 -9.21 0.25
C ILE A 210 -15.65 -8.87 -0.22
N ARG A 211 -16.40 -9.92 -0.57
CA ARG A 211 -17.84 -9.81 -0.84
C ARG A 211 -18.57 -9.65 0.49
N ARG A 212 -18.75 -8.43 0.98
CA ARG A 212 -19.74 -8.19 2.02
C ARG A 212 -21.11 -8.19 1.34
N ARG A 213 -22.03 -9.08 1.76
CA ARG A 213 -23.44 -8.93 1.39
C ARG A 213 -23.86 -7.60 2.01
N VAL A 214 -23.97 -6.56 1.20
CA VAL A 214 -24.48 -5.27 1.65
C VAL A 214 -25.88 -5.53 2.16
N ARG A 215 -26.05 -5.54 3.49
CA ARG A 215 -27.37 -5.50 4.08
C ARG A 215 -27.89 -4.10 3.79
N ARG A 216 -28.96 -4.00 3.01
CA ARG A 216 -29.52 -2.75 2.49
C ARG A 216 -30.03 -1.80 3.59
N ASP A 217 -29.96 -2.24 4.84
CA ASP A 217 -30.68 -1.69 5.99
C ASP A 217 -29.81 -0.77 6.87
N THR A 218 -28.49 -0.70 6.64
CA THR A 218 -27.59 0.22 7.36
C THR A 218 -27.21 1.38 6.44
N ASN A 219 -27.81 2.54 6.71
CA ASN A 219 -27.65 3.80 5.98
C ASN A 219 -26.28 4.49 6.17
N SER A 220 -25.22 3.74 6.43
CA SER A 220 -23.83 4.19 6.32
C SER A 220 -23.01 3.05 5.73
N ASN A 221 -22.71 3.13 4.43
CA ASN A 221 -21.55 2.43 3.92
C ASN A 221 -20.37 2.85 4.80
N GLY A 222 -19.73 1.94 5.52
CA GLY A 222 -18.68 2.21 6.52
C GLY A 222 -17.39 2.84 5.96
N HIS A 223 -17.48 3.58 4.86
CA HIS A 223 -16.42 4.33 4.20
C HIS A 223 -16.81 5.81 4.15
N GLU A 224 -16.09 6.64 4.89
CA GLU A 224 -16.15 8.09 4.74
C GLU A 224 -15.24 8.51 3.58
N HIS A 225 -15.80 9.16 2.56
CA HIS A 225 -15.04 9.55 1.37
C HIS A 225 -15.60 10.82 0.72
N ALA A 226 -14.72 11.56 0.03
CA ALA A 226 -15.09 12.60 -0.91
C ALA A 226 -14.87 12.07 -2.32
N VAL A 227 -15.84 12.30 -3.22
CA VAL A 227 -15.77 11.85 -4.61
C VAL A 227 -16.06 13.00 -5.57
N GLY A 228 -15.21 13.13 -6.58
CA GLY A 228 -15.49 13.92 -7.78
C GLY A 228 -15.51 12.99 -8.97
N TYR A 229 -16.52 13.11 -9.85
CA TYR A 229 -16.65 12.27 -11.02
C TYR A 229 -17.20 13.06 -12.20
N VAL A 230 -16.94 12.53 -13.40
CA VAL A 230 -17.52 13.00 -14.64
C VAL A 230 -18.24 11.83 -15.31
N SER A 231 -19.43 12.08 -15.86
CA SER A 231 -20.24 11.10 -16.57
C SER A 231 -20.97 11.76 -17.74
N GLY A 232 -21.56 10.95 -18.63
CA GLY A 232 -22.40 11.43 -19.75
C GLY A 232 -21.78 11.31 -21.14
N GLU A 233 -20.47 11.10 -21.24
CA GLU A 233 -19.77 10.87 -22.52
C GLU A 233 -18.84 9.65 -22.44
N GLN A 234 -18.23 9.29 -23.58
CA GLN A 234 -17.22 8.23 -23.65
C GLN A 234 -15.84 8.77 -23.30
N TYR A 235 -15.36 8.42 -22.11
CA TYR A 235 -14.01 8.77 -21.65
C TYR A 235 -13.07 7.60 -21.87
N TYR A 236 -11.96 7.85 -22.57
CA TYR A 236 -10.95 6.83 -22.87
C TYR A 236 -9.80 6.80 -21.87
N GLY A 237 -9.83 7.64 -20.83
CA GLY A 237 -8.78 7.70 -19.84
C GLY A 237 -8.97 8.85 -18.86
N ALA A 238 -8.07 8.92 -17.89
CA ALA A 238 -8.01 9.96 -16.88
C ALA A 238 -6.55 10.21 -16.45
N LYS A 239 -6.22 11.46 -16.14
CA LYS A 239 -4.97 11.85 -15.48
C LYS A 239 -5.32 12.59 -14.19
N ALA A 240 -4.62 12.29 -13.11
CA ALA A 240 -4.70 13.04 -11.86
C ALA A 240 -3.37 13.04 -11.14
N SER A 241 -3.09 14.15 -10.45
CA SER A 241 -2.02 14.25 -9.47
C SER A 241 -2.65 14.15 -8.08
N ILE A 242 -2.21 13.16 -7.32
CA ILE A 242 -2.76 12.79 -6.02
C ILE A 242 -1.69 13.07 -4.96
N ASN A 243 -2.01 13.94 -4.02
CA ASN A 243 -1.13 14.25 -2.91
C ASN A 243 -1.06 13.06 -1.94
N VAL A 244 0.16 12.65 -1.59
CA VAL A 244 0.43 11.44 -0.79
C VAL A 244 0.52 11.81 0.69
N TRP A 245 -0.29 11.17 1.53
CA TRP A 245 -0.27 11.32 2.98
C TRP A 245 -0.05 9.98 3.66
N ALA A 246 0.36 10.00 4.93
CA ALA A 246 0.38 8.84 5.82
C ALA A 246 -0.73 8.97 6.89
N PRO A 247 -2.02 8.87 6.53
CA PRO A 247 -3.10 8.94 7.51
C PRO A 247 -2.98 7.79 8.52
N ARG A 248 -3.27 8.10 9.78
CA ARG A 248 -3.30 7.08 10.84
C ARG A 248 -4.59 6.26 10.70
N VAL A 249 -4.42 4.96 10.50
CA VAL A 249 -5.49 3.95 10.66
C VAL A 249 -5.32 3.26 12.01
N ALA A 250 -6.39 3.15 12.77
CA ALA A 250 -6.34 2.68 14.15
C ALA A 250 -6.26 1.15 14.19
N ASN A 251 -7.12 0.48 13.43
CA ASN A 251 -7.28 -0.96 13.44
C ASN A 251 -6.62 -1.65 12.23
N GLN A 252 -6.42 -2.97 12.34
CA GLN A 252 -5.81 -3.78 11.27
C GLN A 252 -6.69 -3.85 10.01
N ASP A 253 -8.00 -3.91 10.21
CA ASP A 253 -9.02 -4.06 9.16
C ASP A 253 -9.51 -2.72 8.60
N GLU A 254 -8.92 -1.61 9.06
CA GLU A 254 -9.16 -0.27 8.54
C GLU A 254 -8.17 0.04 7.42
N PHE A 255 -8.61 0.87 6.47
CA PHE A 255 -7.72 1.42 5.46
C PHE A 255 -8.13 2.86 5.12
N SER A 256 -7.18 3.61 4.59
CA SER A 256 -7.41 4.92 3.99
C SER A 256 -6.73 4.97 2.64
N LEU A 257 -7.36 5.57 1.64
CA LEU A 257 -6.84 5.63 0.29
C LEU A 257 -7.17 6.94 -0.40
N SER A 258 -6.38 7.27 -1.40
CA SER A 258 -6.71 8.27 -2.41
C SER A 258 -6.40 7.71 -3.79
N GLN A 259 -7.39 7.71 -4.68
CA GLN A 259 -7.31 7.00 -5.95
C GLN A 259 -8.08 7.70 -7.06
N MET A 260 -7.75 7.31 -8.30
CA MET A 260 -8.64 7.44 -9.44
C MET A 260 -9.17 6.07 -9.82
N TRP A 261 -10.36 6.04 -10.41
CA TRP A 261 -10.86 4.87 -11.12
C TRP A 261 -11.41 5.25 -12.49
N VAL A 262 -11.23 4.35 -13.45
CA VAL A 262 -11.91 4.39 -14.75
C VAL A 262 -12.84 3.20 -14.81
N ILE A 263 -14.11 3.47 -15.12
CA ILE A 263 -15.17 2.47 -15.14
C ILE A 263 -15.78 2.34 -16.54
N SER A 264 -16.17 1.12 -16.90
CA SER A 264 -16.91 0.82 -18.12
C SER A 264 -17.95 -0.25 -17.81
N GLY A 265 -19.10 -0.19 -18.48
CA GLY A 265 -20.22 -1.12 -18.22
C GLY A 265 -21.22 -0.57 -17.19
N SER A 266 -22.16 -1.41 -16.80
CA SER A 266 -23.29 -1.07 -15.93
C SER A 266 -23.13 -1.66 -14.54
N PHE A 267 -23.61 -0.93 -13.52
CA PHE A 267 -23.64 -1.43 -12.15
C PHE A 267 -24.53 -2.67 -12.03
N GLY A 268 -23.96 -3.81 -11.63
CA GLY A 268 -24.69 -5.05 -11.33
C GLY A 268 -24.14 -6.27 -12.05
N ASP A 269 -23.77 -6.12 -13.32
CA ASP A 269 -23.43 -7.24 -14.21
C ASP A 269 -22.02 -7.12 -14.81
N ASP A 270 -21.79 -6.13 -15.67
CA ASP A 270 -20.59 -6.03 -16.53
C ASP A 270 -19.67 -4.86 -16.17
N LEU A 271 -19.75 -4.36 -14.92
CA LEU A 271 -18.89 -3.26 -14.47
C LEU A 271 -17.42 -3.69 -14.47
N ASN A 272 -16.64 -3.12 -15.38
CA ASN A 272 -15.19 -3.23 -15.44
C ASN A 272 -14.60 -1.99 -14.79
N THR A 273 -13.65 -2.17 -13.88
CA THR A 273 -12.95 -1.06 -13.23
C THR A 273 -11.46 -1.25 -13.24
N ILE A 274 -10.75 -0.14 -13.38
CA ILE A 274 -9.32 -0.05 -13.15
C ILE A 274 -9.10 1.11 -12.19
N GLU A 275 -8.46 0.81 -11.07
CA GLU A 275 -8.23 1.70 -9.95
C GLU A 275 -6.73 1.82 -9.73
N SER A 276 -6.26 3.04 -9.46
CA SER A 276 -4.87 3.26 -9.07
C SER A 276 -4.75 4.49 -8.18
N GLY A 277 -3.83 4.42 -7.23
CA GLY A 277 -3.69 5.42 -6.18
C GLY A 277 -2.63 5.03 -5.17
N TRP A 278 -2.71 5.65 -4.00
CA TRP A 278 -2.00 5.19 -2.81
C TRP A 278 -3.01 4.78 -1.74
N GLN A 279 -2.62 3.81 -0.90
CA GLN A 279 -3.42 3.42 0.25
C GLN A 279 -2.54 3.06 1.45
N VAL A 280 -3.07 3.31 2.64
CA VAL A 280 -2.57 2.77 3.91
C VAL A 280 -3.51 1.63 4.28
N SER A 281 -3.03 0.39 4.18
CA SER A 281 -3.83 -0.82 4.43
C SER A 281 -3.01 -1.86 5.19
N PRO A 282 -3.09 -1.87 6.53
CA PRO A 282 -2.39 -2.86 7.36
C PRO A 282 -2.82 -4.29 7.06
N GLU A 283 -4.11 -4.56 6.83
CA GLU A 283 -4.59 -5.89 6.45
C GLU A 283 -3.78 -6.44 5.25
N LEU A 284 -3.65 -5.63 4.18
CA LEU A 284 -3.00 -6.04 2.95
C LEU A 284 -1.47 -6.06 3.06
N TYR A 285 -0.85 -5.07 3.68
CA TYR A 285 0.61 -4.88 3.64
C TYR A 285 1.35 -5.16 4.95
N GLY A 286 0.66 -5.20 6.09
CA GLY A 286 1.24 -5.49 7.39
C GLY A 286 1.83 -4.29 8.11
N ASP A 287 1.77 -3.12 7.49
CA ASP A 287 2.27 -1.86 8.05
C ASP A 287 1.30 -0.70 7.82
N ARG A 288 1.76 0.51 8.12
CA ARG A 288 1.00 1.75 7.96
C ARG A 288 1.67 2.71 6.97
N TYR A 289 2.53 2.22 6.09
CA TYR A 289 3.10 3.06 5.05
C TYR A 289 2.07 3.30 3.93
N PRO A 290 2.00 4.52 3.36
CA PRO A 290 1.24 4.72 2.14
C PRO A 290 1.93 3.98 1.01
N ARG A 291 1.22 3.05 0.38
CA ARG A 291 1.76 2.17 -0.65
C ARG A 291 1.05 2.43 -1.97
N PHE A 292 1.83 2.48 -3.05
CA PHE A 292 1.26 2.58 -4.40
C PHE A 292 0.48 1.30 -4.68
N PHE A 293 -0.76 1.41 -5.16
CA PHE A 293 -1.56 0.24 -5.46
C PHE A 293 -2.29 0.37 -6.80
N THR A 294 -2.64 -0.80 -7.31
CA THR A 294 -3.60 -0.94 -8.40
C THR A 294 -4.66 -1.96 -7.99
N TYR A 295 -5.86 -1.78 -8.53
CA TYR A 295 -6.91 -2.80 -8.48
C TYR A 295 -7.60 -2.85 -9.84
N TRP A 296 -8.01 -4.03 -10.27
CA TRP A 296 -8.87 -4.17 -11.44
C TRP A 296 -9.97 -5.18 -11.15
N THR A 297 -11.09 -5.12 -11.87
CA THR A 297 -12.10 -6.18 -11.97
C THR A 297 -12.77 -6.08 -13.33
N SER A 298 -13.25 -7.21 -13.85
CA SER A 298 -14.01 -7.27 -15.10
C SER A 298 -15.48 -7.66 -14.93
N ASP A 299 -15.93 -7.86 -13.69
CA ASP A 299 -17.25 -8.43 -13.40
C ASP A 299 -17.86 -7.84 -12.12
N ALA A 300 -17.81 -6.52 -11.95
CA ALA A 300 -18.43 -5.83 -10.83
C ALA A 300 -18.00 -6.37 -9.45
N TYR A 301 -16.72 -6.74 -9.29
CA TYR A 301 -16.16 -7.28 -8.05
C TYR A 301 -16.79 -8.62 -7.63
N GLN A 302 -17.37 -9.36 -8.57
CA GLN A 302 -18.10 -10.59 -8.29
C GLN A 302 -17.15 -11.79 -8.12
N ALA A 303 -16.57 -12.29 -9.20
CA ALA A 303 -15.64 -13.41 -9.21
C ALA A 303 -14.21 -13.00 -9.57
N THR A 304 -14.05 -11.93 -10.36
CA THR A 304 -12.75 -11.42 -10.82
C THR A 304 -12.25 -10.24 -9.98
N GLY A 305 -11.02 -9.89 -10.27
CA GLY A 305 -10.37 -8.70 -9.78
C GLY A 305 -9.33 -8.97 -8.72
N CYS A 306 -8.34 -8.08 -8.67
CA CYS A 306 -7.17 -8.29 -7.85
C CYS A 306 -6.43 -7.00 -7.54
N TYR A 307 -5.91 -6.92 -6.31
CA TYR A 307 -4.89 -5.96 -5.92
C TYR A 307 -3.54 -6.32 -6.53
N ASN A 308 -2.87 -5.31 -7.08
CA ASN A 308 -1.48 -5.36 -7.50
C ASN A 308 -1.21 -6.59 -8.41
N LEU A 309 -0.11 -7.30 -8.16
CA LEU A 309 0.29 -8.52 -8.86
C LEU A 309 -0.04 -9.79 -8.05
N LEU A 310 -1.00 -9.73 -7.12
CA LEU A 310 -1.34 -10.86 -6.24
C LEU A 310 -2.15 -11.97 -6.94
N CYS A 311 -2.58 -11.71 -8.18
CA CYS A 311 -3.30 -12.64 -9.05
C CYS A 311 -2.83 -12.45 -10.50
N SER A 312 -3.17 -13.41 -11.35
CA SER A 312 -2.94 -13.31 -12.79
C SER A 312 -3.93 -12.35 -13.46
N GLY A 313 -3.58 -11.84 -14.64
CA GLY A 313 -4.43 -10.96 -15.47
C GLY A 313 -3.96 -9.51 -15.62
N PHE A 314 -3.14 -8.97 -14.70
CA PHE A 314 -2.55 -7.63 -14.82
C PHE A 314 -1.08 -7.74 -15.23
N VAL A 315 -0.70 -7.11 -16.34
CA VAL A 315 0.68 -7.11 -16.87
C VAL A 315 1.36 -5.80 -16.48
N GLN A 316 2.42 -5.90 -15.67
CA GLN A 316 3.34 -4.80 -15.43
C GLN A 316 4.50 -4.86 -16.44
N THR A 317 4.93 -3.71 -16.94
CA THR A 317 6.02 -3.60 -17.92
C THR A 317 7.12 -2.64 -17.48
N ASN A 318 6.81 -1.72 -16.56
CA ASN A 318 7.78 -0.82 -15.97
C ASN A 318 8.68 -1.57 -14.97
N ASN A 319 10.00 -1.37 -15.09
CA ASN A 319 11.02 -1.99 -14.24
C ASN A 319 11.56 -1.09 -13.11
N ARG A 320 11.06 0.15 -13.03
CA ARG A 320 11.49 1.21 -12.10
C ARG A 320 10.52 1.40 -10.92
N ILE A 321 9.32 0.82 -10.99
CA ILE A 321 8.26 1.03 -9.99
C ILE A 321 7.70 -0.31 -9.52
N ALA A 322 7.78 -0.57 -8.22
CA ALA A 322 7.19 -1.76 -7.60
C ALA A 322 5.75 -1.45 -7.14
N ILE A 323 4.75 -2.09 -7.76
CA ILE A 323 3.36 -1.97 -7.30
C ILE A 323 3.24 -2.63 -5.92
N GLY A 324 2.68 -1.91 -4.96
CA GLY A 324 2.56 -2.32 -3.56
C GLY A 324 3.70 -1.86 -2.66
N ALA A 325 4.78 -1.29 -3.18
CA ALA A 325 5.88 -0.79 -2.35
C ALA A 325 5.55 0.58 -1.72
N ALA A 326 6.18 0.86 -0.57
CA ALA A 326 5.99 2.08 0.19
C ALA A 326 6.47 3.32 -0.57
N ILE A 327 5.64 4.37 -0.50
CA ILE A 327 5.93 5.69 -1.07
C ILE A 327 6.58 6.55 -0.01
N SER A 328 7.66 7.22 -0.37
CA SER A 328 8.37 8.18 0.46
C SER A 328 9.07 9.23 -0.40
N PRO A 329 9.11 10.51 0.00
CA PRO A 329 8.52 11.09 1.22
C PRO A 329 6.99 11.30 1.13
N THR A 330 6.37 11.58 2.28
CA THR A 330 4.93 11.85 2.40
C THR A 330 4.65 13.30 2.77
N SER A 331 3.46 13.80 2.41
CA SER A 331 3.02 15.16 2.71
C SER A 331 2.74 15.35 4.19
N SER A 332 2.90 16.59 4.66
CA SER A 332 2.64 16.97 6.05
C SER A 332 2.02 18.36 6.16
N TYR A 333 1.26 18.61 7.22
CA TYR A 333 0.72 19.93 7.49
C TYR A 333 1.86 20.94 7.70
N ALA A 334 1.79 22.09 7.01
CA ALA A 334 2.82 23.13 7.04
C ALA A 334 4.24 22.62 6.69
N GLY A 335 4.34 21.49 5.99
CA GLY A 335 5.61 20.93 5.52
C GLY A 335 5.58 20.62 4.02
N GLY A 336 6.53 19.80 3.58
CA GLY A 336 6.63 19.37 2.18
C GLY A 336 5.34 18.71 1.69
N GLN A 337 4.96 19.00 0.45
CA GLN A 337 3.84 18.37 -0.24
C GLN A 337 4.39 17.51 -1.39
N PHE A 338 3.98 16.26 -1.46
CA PHE A 338 4.48 15.29 -2.44
C PHE A 338 3.31 14.63 -3.14
N ASP A 339 3.29 14.72 -4.47
CA ASP A 339 2.25 14.15 -5.32
C ASP A 339 2.78 12.96 -6.12
N ILE A 340 1.89 11.98 -6.36
CA ILE A 340 2.03 11.02 -7.46
C ILE A 340 1.09 11.40 -8.59
N SER A 341 1.54 11.35 -9.83
CA SER A 341 0.70 11.59 -11.00
C SER A 341 0.46 10.31 -11.77
N LEU A 342 -0.81 9.98 -11.94
CA LEU A 342 -1.28 8.77 -12.57
C LEU A 342 -1.95 9.12 -13.90
N LEU A 343 -1.74 8.27 -14.90
CA LEU A 343 -2.43 8.31 -16.17
C LEU A 343 -2.97 6.91 -16.46
N ILE A 344 -4.29 6.82 -16.65
CA ILE A 344 -4.96 5.61 -17.10
C ILE A 344 -5.55 5.90 -18.48
N TRP A 345 -5.29 5.04 -19.46
CA TRP A 345 -5.91 5.17 -20.76
C TRP A 345 -6.20 3.83 -21.42
N LYS A 346 -7.26 3.81 -22.23
CA LYS A 346 -7.62 2.70 -23.10
C LYS A 346 -6.68 2.70 -24.29
N VAL A 347 -6.15 1.52 -24.60
CA VAL A 347 -5.33 1.30 -25.77
C VAL A 347 -6.15 0.56 -26.81
N ILE A 348 -6.07 1.01 -28.07
CA ILE A 348 -6.83 0.42 -29.19
C ILE A 348 -6.25 -0.97 -29.55
N SER A 349 -4.93 -1.15 -29.43
CA SER A 349 -4.26 -2.44 -29.56
C SER A 349 -3.18 -2.59 -28.49
N CYS A 350 -3.32 -3.60 -27.63
CA CYS A 350 -2.22 -4.06 -26.79
C CYS A 350 -1.67 -5.32 -27.46
N SER A 351 -0.41 -5.27 -27.88
CA SER A 351 0.20 -6.37 -28.58
C SER A 351 1.00 -7.19 -27.56
N ILE A 352 0.67 -8.48 -27.43
CA ILE A 352 1.42 -9.45 -26.64
C ILE A 352 1.86 -10.50 -27.64
N THR A 353 3.16 -10.75 -27.77
CA THR A 353 3.67 -11.69 -28.79
C THR A 353 3.78 -13.09 -28.22
N LYS A 354 3.49 -14.11 -29.03
CA LYS A 354 3.76 -15.48 -28.65
C LYS A 354 5.26 -15.65 -28.41
N ILE A 355 5.63 -16.39 -27.37
CA ILE A 355 7.01 -16.82 -27.18
C ILE A 355 7.24 -17.92 -28.22
N ASP A 356 7.76 -17.54 -29.38
CA ASP A 356 8.28 -18.51 -30.34
C ASP A 356 9.52 -19.15 -29.72
N ASN A 357 9.60 -20.48 -29.76
CA ASN A 357 10.67 -21.27 -29.15
C ASN A 357 12.04 -20.64 -29.47
N ILE A 358 12.66 -20.03 -28.47
CA ILE A 358 14.07 -19.65 -28.53
C ILE A 358 14.82 -20.97 -28.41
N TYR A 359 15.42 -21.39 -29.53
CA TYR A 359 16.28 -22.57 -29.64
C TYR A 359 17.47 -22.51 -28.70
#